data_AF-A0A1H4PR75-F1
#
_entry.id   AF-A0A1H4PR75-F1
#
_cell.length_a   1.000
_cell.length_b   1.000
_cell.length_c   1.000
_cell.angle_alpha   90.00
_cell.angle_beta   90.00
_cell.angle_gamma   90.00
#
_symmetry.space_group_name_H-M   'P 1'
#
loop_
_entity.id
_entity.type
_entity.pdbx_description
1 polymer ?
#
loop_
_entity_poly.entity_id
_entity_poly.type
_entity_poly.pdbx_seq_one_letter_code
_entity_poly.pdbx_strand_id
1 'polypeptide(L)' 'MKEWRYFYYWIAKKSDIEQELSNLGKEGWELICTFSEEVEGEQGYRFFLKRESAFQ' A
#
# COMPACT_ATOMS: atom_id res chain seq x y z
N MET A 1 -9.92 13.61 17.88
CA MET A 1 -9.27 14.18 16.68
C MET A 1 -8.87 12.99 15.79
N LYS A 2 -9.11 13.04 14.47
CA LYS A 2 -8.75 11.93 13.57
C LYS A 2 -7.34 12.15 13.03
N GLU A 3 -6.44 11.19 13.20
CA GLU A 3 -5.07 11.22 12.66
C GLU A 3 -4.98 10.29 11.45
N TRP A 4 -4.39 10.80 10.36
CA TRP A 4 -4.12 10.03 9.15
C TRP A 4 -2.64 9.71 9.04
N ARG A 5 -2.32 8.45 8.79
CA ARG A 5 -0.94 7.99 8.58
C ARG A 5 -0.78 7.41 7.17
N TYR A 6 0.31 7.80 6.50
CA TYR A 6 0.63 7.40 5.14
C TYR A 6 1.73 6.33 5.15
N PHE A 7 1.57 5.30 4.32
CA PHE A 7 2.52 4.19 4.22
C PHE A 7 2.91 3.94 2.77
N TYR A 8 4.17 3.55 2.61
CA TYR A 8 4.73 3.09 1.35
C TYR A 8 4.85 1.57 1.40
N TYR A 9 4.35 0.91 0.36
CA TYR A 9 4.47 -0.54 0.18
C TYR A 9 5.01 -0.85 -1.22
N TRP A 10 5.93 -1.81 -1.34
CA TRP A 10 6.53 -2.24 -2.60
C TRP A 10 6.35 -3.72 -2.83
N ILE A 11 5.93 -4.10 -4.04
CA ILE A 11 5.73 -5.50 -4.43
C ILE A 11 6.38 -5.72 -5.81
N ALA A 12 7.30 -6.69 -5.90
CA ALA A 12 7.93 -7.08 -7.17
C ALA A 12 6.93 -7.75 -8.13
N LYS A 13 6.17 -8.73 -7.62
CA LYS A 13 5.35 -9.61 -8.46
C LYS A 13 3.92 -9.11 -8.58
N LYS A 14 3.48 -8.93 -9.83
CA LYS A 14 2.10 -8.51 -10.13
C LYS A 14 1.04 -9.45 -9.56
N SER A 15 1.32 -10.76 -9.52
CA SER A 15 0.41 -11.78 -8.98
C SER A 15 0.05 -11.55 -7.52
N ASP A 16 0.93 -10.91 -6.77
CA ASP A 16 0.80 -10.80 -5.32
C ASP A 16 0.04 -9.50 -4.94
N ILE A 17 -0.08 -8.56 -5.88
CA ILE A 17 -0.71 -7.24 -5.67
C ILE A 17 -2.16 -7.37 -5.18
N GLU A 18 -2.98 -8.15 -5.89
CA GLU A 18 -4.41 -8.25 -5.57
C GLU A 18 -4.64 -8.84 -4.19
N GLN A 19 -3.84 -9.84 -3.83
CA GLN A 19 -3.90 -10.49 -2.53
C GLN A 19 -3.43 -9.56 -1.41
N GLU A 20 -2.31 -8.86 -1.61
CA GLU A 20 -1.77 -7.91 -0.63
C GLU A 20 -2.70 -6.72 -0.41
N LEU A 21 -3.24 -6.12 -1.49
CA LEU A 21 -4.23 -5.05 -1.37
C LEU A 21 -5.52 -5.52 -0.69
N SER A 22 -5.95 -6.77 -0.92
CA SER A 22 -7.09 -7.35 -0.21
C SER A 22 -6.82 -7.48 1.29
N ASN A 23 -5.64 -7.95 1.68
CA ASN A 23 -5.24 -8.08 3.08
C ASN A 23 -5.16 -6.72 3.77
N LEU A 24 -4.50 -5.74 3.12
CA LEU A 24 -4.38 -4.37 3.62
C LEU A 24 -5.76 -3.71 3.78
N GLY A 25 -6.67 -3.93 2.84
CA GLY A 25 -8.06 -3.47 2.95
C GLY A 25 -8.79 -4.03 4.18
N LYS A 26 -8.56 -5.30 4.53
CA LYS A 26 -9.14 -5.92 5.75
C LYS A 26 -8.58 -5.31 7.04
N GLU A 27 -7.35 -4.79 7.02
CA GLU A 27 -6.72 -4.07 8.13
C GLU A 27 -7.14 -2.59 8.21
N GLY A 28 -8.02 -2.14 7.32
CA GLY A 28 -8.51 -0.76 7.26
C GLY A 28 -7.59 0.20 6.50
N TRP A 29 -6.61 -0.30 5.75
CA TRP A 29 -5.84 0.54 4.82
C TRP A 29 -6.68 0.84 3.58
N GLU A 30 -6.66 2.11 3.16
CA GLU A 30 -7.24 2.58 1.92
C GLU A 30 -6.12 2.89 0.93
N LEU A 31 -6.21 2.33 -0.28
CA LEU A 31 -5.31 2.65 -1.38
C LEU A 31 -5.61 4.06 -1.92
N ILE A 32 -4.56 4.87 -2.04
CA ILE A 32 -4.62 6.21 -2.65
C ILE A 32 -4.21 6.12 -4.12
N CYS A 33 -3.02 5.56 -4.38
CA CYS A 33 -2.48 5.44 -5.72
C CYS A 33 -1.40 4.34 -5.81
N THR A 34 -1.14 3.91 -7.04
CA THR A 34 -0.17 2.87 -7.38
C THR A 34 0.70 3.34 -8.54
N PHE A 35 1.99 3.04 -8.49
CA PHE A 35 2.95 3.31 -9.56
C PHE A 35 3.74 2.05 -9.89
N SER A 36 4.01 1.79 -11.16
CA SER A 36 5.05 0.84 -11.56
C SER A 36 6.41 1.53 -11.52
N GLU A 37 7.41 0.87 -10.95
CA GLU A 37 8.77 1.40 -10.84
C GLU A 37 9.78 0.28 -11.05
N GLU A 38 10.95 0.61 -11.60
CA GLU A 38 12.08 -0.29 -11.67
C GLU A 38 13.12 0.14 -10.62
N VAL A 39 13.44 -0.76 -9.69
CA VAL A 39 14.41 -0.53 -8.63
C VAL A 39 15.51 -1.58 -8.79
N GLU A 40 16.76 -1.14 -8.98
CA GLU A 40 17.92 -2.03 -9.14
C GLU A 40 17.78 -3.08 -10.25
N GLY A 41 17.02 -2.77 -11.31
CA GLY A 41 16.77 -3.66 -12.44
C GLY A 41 15.60 -4.64 -12.24
N GLU A 42 14.88 -4.54 -11.11
CA GLU A 42 13.67 -5.31 -10.85
C GLU A 42 12.43 -4.42 -11.02
N GLN A 43 11.49 -4.85 -11.87
CA GLN A 43 10.18 -4.18 -11.97
C GLN A 43 9.31 -4.53 -10.77
N GLY A 44 8.71 -3.52 -10.17
CA GLY A 44 7.77 -3.66 -9.07
C GLY A 44 6.70 -2.58 -9.06
N TYR A 45 5.89 -2.60 -8.02
CA TYR A 45 4.73 -1.74 -7.84
C TYR A 45 4.79 -1.08 -6.47
N ARG A 46 4.70 0.24 -6.46
CA ARG A 46 4.67 1.11 -5.30
C ARG A 46 3.24 1.51 -4.99
N PHE A 47 2.78 1.28 -3.76
CA PHE A 47 1.46 1.67 -3.27
C PHE A 47 1.58 2.75 -2.21
N PHE A 48 0.67 3.73 -2.27
CA PHE A 48 0.45 4.71 -1.22
C PHE A 48 -0.87 4.41 -0.53
N LEU A 49 -0.79 4.18 0.77
CA LEU A 49 -1.93 3.76 1.58
C LEU A 49 -2.16 4.78 2.70
N LYS A 50 -3.42 5.00 3.07
CA LYS A 50 -3.80 5.72 4.29
C LYS A 50 -4.62 4.81 5.20
N ARG A 51 -4.54 5.03 6.50
CA ARG A 51 -5.49 4.47 7.47
C ARG A 51 -5.83 5.54 8.49
N GLU A 52 -7.10 5.57 8.89
CA GLU A 52 -7.53 6.36 10.03
C GLU A 52 -7.05 5.66 11.32
N SER A 53 -6.23 6.32 12.13
CA SER A 53 -5.89 5.82 13.46
C SER A 53 -6.80 6.49 14.49
N ALA A 54 -7.45 5.69 15.33
CA ALA A 54 -8.01 6.23 16.56
C ALA A 54 -6.84 6.72 17.44
N PHE A 55 -6.95 7.94 17.95
CA PHE A 55 -6.07 8.43 19.01
C PHE A 55 -6.34 7.55 20.24
N GLN A 56 -5.30 6.93 20.80
CA GLN A 56 -5.39 6.31 22.13
C GLN A 56 -5.35 7.38 23.20
#